data_AF-A0A0N1PKJ5-F1
#
_entry.id   AF-A0A0N1PKJ5-F1
#
_cell.length_a   1.000
_cell.length_b   1.000
_cell.length_c   1.000
_cell.angle_alpha   90.00
_cell.angle_beta   90.00
_cell.angle_gamma   90.00
#
_symmetry.space_group_name_H-M   'P 1'
#
loop_
_entity.id
_entity.type
_entity.pdbx_description
1 polymer ?
#
loop_
_entity_poly.entity_id
_entity_poly.type
_entity_poly.pdbx_seq_one_letter_code
_entity_poly.pdbx_strand_id
1 'polypeptide(L)'
;MTVCYKSDDCNDELTQSRLEVSTLLAAGDKTHSQLLELMPERSGNAHTRNFESVLKELSTYRPPPKGSENLEQGLFVPKPVVWEQHYDPLHVLRRAVHRRDFHSSMDRFTA
;
A
#
# COMPACT_ATOMS: atom_id res chain seq x y z
N MET A 1 10.85 -38.33 -6.57
CA MET A 1 11.31 -37.22 -7.44
C MET A 1 10.70 -35.95 -6.85
N THR A 2 11.43 -35.32 -5.92
CA THR A 2 10.94 -34.13 -5.21
C THR A 2 11.18 -32.92 -6.11
N VAL A 3 10.17 -32.53 -6.87
CA VAL A 3 10.18 -31.25 -7.56
C VAL A 3 9.96 -30.15 -6.52
N CYS A 4 11.06 -29.55 -6.07
CA CYS A 4 11.01 -28.25 -5.42
C CYS A 4 10.50 -27.23 -6.44
N TYR A 5 9.20 -26.93 -6.45
CA TYR A 5 8.65 -25.69 -7.02
C TYR A 5 9.14 -24.51 -6.16
N LYS A 6 10.42 -24.18 -6.27
CA LYS A 6 10.98 -22.96 -5.70
C LYS A 6 11.29 -22.04 -6.86
N SER A 7 10.40 -21.08 -7.14
CA SER A 7 10.78 -19.75 -7.63
C SER A 7 9.63 -18.76 -7.79
N ASP A 8 8.38 -19.17 -7.98
CA ASP A 8 7.30 -18.21 -8.29
C ASP A 8 6.69 -17.52 -7.04
N ASP A 9 6.52 -18.26 -5.94
CA ASP A 9 5.83 -17.81 -4.71
C ASP A 9 6.43 -16.52 -4.09
N CYS A 10 7.76 -16.34 -4.13
CA CYS A 10 8.42 -15.17 -3.54
C CYS A 10 8.22 -13.90 -4.38
N ASN A 11 8.06 -14.03 -5.70
CA ASN A 11 7.78 -12.88 -6.57
C ASN A 11 6.31 -12.47 -6.45
N ASP A 12 5.42 -13.44 -6.22
CA ASP A 12 4.02 -13.20 -5.92
C ASP A 12 3.86 -12.40 -4.61
N GLU A 13 4.54 -12.75 -3.52
CA GLU A 13 4.42 -12.01 -2.25
C GLU A 13 4.79 -10.51 -2.35
N LEU A 14 5.88 -10.20 -3.06
CA LEU A 14 6.31 -8.82 -3.27
C LEU A 14 5.32 -8.08 -4.17
N THR A 15 4.86 -8.74 -5.23
CA THR A 15 3.89 -8.17 -6.18
C THR A 15 2.53 -7.94 -5.52
N GLN A 16 2.06 -8.87 -4.69
CA GLN A 16 0.88 -8.71 -3.85
C GLN A 16 1.04 -7.55 -2.87
N SER A 17 2.20 -7.44 -2.22
CA SER A 17 2.49 -6.30 -1.33
C SER A 17 2.43 -4.97 -2.09
N ARG A 18 2.95 -4.90 -3.32
CA ARG A 18 2.85 -3.72 -4.21
C ARG A 18 1.41 -3.36 -4.54
N LEU A 19 0.62 -4.33 -4.95
CA LEU A 19 -0.77 -4.14 -5.32
C LEU A 19 -1.63 -3.70 -4.13
N GLU A 20 -1.40 -4.30 -2.97
CA GLU A 20 -2.12 -3.93 -1.75
C GLU A 20 -1.71 -2.53 -1.26
N VAL A 21 -0.41 -2.23 -1.18
CA VAL A 21 0.07 -0.90 -0.75
C VAL A 21 -0.41 0.20 -1.68
N SER A 22 -0.29 0.00 -3.00
CA SER A 22 -0.80 0.95 -4.00
C SER A 22 -2.29 1.19 -3.83
N THR A 23 -3.07 0.14 -3.61
CA THR A 23 -4.52 0.22 -3.38
C THR A 23 -4.86 1.02 -2.13
N LEU A 24 -4.16 0.77 -1.02
CA LEU A 24 -4.41 1.45 0.25
C LEU A 24 -4.05 2.94 0.17
N LEU A 25 -2.95 3.28 -0.52
CA LEU A 25 -2.53 4.66 -0.76
C LEU A 25 -3.45 5.39 -1.74
N ALA A 26 -3.95 4.68 -2.76
CA ALA A 26 -4.87 5.24 -3.73
C ALA A 26 -6.18 5.66 -3.06
N ALA A 27 -6.69 4.85 -2.12
CA ALA A 27 -7.87 5.18 -1.33
C ALA A 27 -7.69 6.43 -0.44
N GLY A 28 -6.47 6.75 -0.02
CA GLY A 28 -6.21 7.91 0.83
C GLY A 28 -4.79 7.95 1.41
N ASP A 29 -4.36 9.13 1.85
CA ASP A 29 -3.09 9.28 2.55
C ASP A 29 -3.21 8.65 3.94
N LYS A 30 -2.26 7.77 4.29
CA LYS A 30 -2.34 6.96 5.51
C LYS A 30 -1.01 6.92 6.23
N THR A 31 -1.05 6.67 7.54
CA THR A 31 0.16 6.45 8.33
C THR A 31 0.72 5.06 8.08
N HIS A 32 1.98 4.85 8.47
CA HIS A 32 2.62 3.53 8.42
C HIS A 32 1.82 2.47 9.17
N SER A 33 1.34 2.80 10.38
CA SER A 33 0.56 1.87 11.21
C SER A 33 -0.76 1.48 10.54
N GLN A 34 -1.51 2.45 10.02
CA GLN A 34 -2.78 2.17 9.33
C GLN A 34 -2.59 1.27 8.13
N LEU A 35 -1.57 1.53 7.30
CA LEU A 35 -1.26 0.68 6.14
C LEU A 35 -0.88 -0.73 6.58
N LEU A 36 -0.06 -0.84 7.63
CA LEU A 36 0.37 -2.12 8.17
C LEU A 36 -0.80 -2.92 8.77
N GLU A 37 -1.73 -2.26 9.46
CA GLU A 37 -2.97 -2.85 10.00
C GLU A 37 -3.93 -3.32 8.91
N LEU A 38 -3.96 -2.61 7.78
CA LEU A 38 -4.78 -2.96 6.63
C LEU A 38 -4.14 -4.04 5.74
N MET A 39 -2.94 -4.51 6.02
CA MET A 39 -2.33 -5.60 5.24
C MET A 39 -2.97 -6.96 5.56
N PRO A 40 -3.12 -7.87 4.57
CA PRO A 40 -3.59 -9.24 4.83
C PRO A 40 -2.62 -9.99 5.75
N GLU A 41 -3.09 -11.08 6.38
CA GLU A 41 -2.42 -11.77 7.50
C GLU A 41 -0.89 -11.87 7.34
N ARG A 42 -0.19 -11.37 8.36
CA ARG A 42 1.27 -11.22 8.36
C ARG A 42 1.92 -12.54 8.73
N SER A 43 2.37 -13.33 7.75
CA SER A 43 3.17 -14.53 7.99
C SER A 43 4.64 -14.18 8.30
N GLY A 44 4.88 -13.42 9.37
CA GLY A 44 6.23 -13.17 9.92
C GLY A 44 7.05 -12.02 9.30
N ASN A 45 8.32 -11.95 9.69
CA ASN A 45 9.23 -10.81 9.46
C ASN A 45 9.61 -10.55 7.99
N ALA A 46 9.31 -11.46 7.07
CA ALA A 46 9.59 -11.28 5.64
C ALA A 46 8.56 -10.35 4.98
N HIS A 47 7.28 -10.54 5.27
CA HIS A 47 6.21 -9.67 4.77
C HIS A 47 6.39 -8.21 5.20
N THR A 48 6.74 -7.97 6.46
CA THR A 48 6.96 -6.60 6.95
C THR A 48 8.08 -5.90 6.17
N ARG A 49 9.19 -6.61 5.90
CA ARG A 49 10.30 -6.06 5.11
C ARG A 49 9.90 -5.77 3.66
N ASN A 50 9.12 -6.65 3.04
CA ASN A 50 8.60 -6.44 1.70
C ASN A 50 7.65 -5.24 1.66
N PHE A 51 6.72 -5.16 2.61
CA PHE A 51 5.82 -4.02 2.78
C PHE A 51 6.58 -2.71 2.95
N GLU A 52 7.57 -2.63 3.85
CA GLU A 52 8.35 -1.41 4.06
C GLU A 52 9.11 -0.98 2.81
N SER A 53 9.73 -1.95 2.11
CA SER A 53 10.44 -1.70 0.86
C SER A 53 9.51 -1.12 -0.21
N VAL A 54 8.36 -1.78 -0.41
CA VAL A 54 7.33 -1.38 -1.36
C VAL A 54 6.72 -0.04 -1.01
N LEU A 55 6.41 0.19 0.27
CA LEU A 55 5.84 1.45 0.74
C LEU A 55 6.76 2.61 0.40
N LYS A 56 8.06 2.46 0.69
CA LYS A 56 9.05 3.50 0.37
C LYS A 56 9.24 3.69 -1.14
N GLU A 57 9.10 2.62 -1.92
CA GLU A 57 9.17 2.64 -3.38
C GLU A 57 7.98 3.40 -3.98
N LEU A 58 6.76 3.09 -3.56
CA LEU A 58 5.50 3.55 -4.14
C LEU A 58 4.95 4.84 -3.53
N SER A 59 5.44 5.24 -2.35
CA SER A 59 4.95 6.45 -1.68
C SER A 59 6.06 7.43 -1.32
N THR A 60 5.63 8.66 -1.06
CA THR A 60 6.46 9.75 -0.54
C THR A 60 6.02 10.04 0.89
N TYR A 61 6.98 10.03 1.82
CA TYR A 61 6.73 10.38 3.21
C TYR A 61 6.53 11.90 3.33
N ARG A 62 5.35 12.29 3.80
CA ARG A 62 5.00 13.67 4.15
C ARG A 62 5.10 13.82 5.67
N PRO A 63 6.08 14.57 6.19
CA PRO A 63 6.20 14.79 7.62
C PRO A 63 4.97 15.54 8.14
N PRO A 64 4.59 15.31 9.42
CA PRO A 64 3.51 16.06 10.05
C PRO A 64 3.87 17.55 10.12
N PRO A 65 2.88 18.45 10.11
CA PRO A 65 3.12 19.88 10.22
C PRO A 65 3.88 20.21 11.52
N LYS A 66 4.95 21.01 11.39
CA LYS A 66 5.78 21.43 12.52
C LYS A 66 4.95 22.34 13.45
N GLY A 67 4.52 21.81 14.58
CA GLY A 67 3.72 22.56 15.57
C GLY A 67 2.56 21.77 16.17
N SER A 68 2.30 20.54 15.72
CA SER A 68 1.33 19.69 16.40
C SER A 68 1.90 19.21 17.73
N GLU A 69 1.28 19.59 18.85
CA GLU A 69 1.58 19.08 20.19
C GLU A 69 1.23 17.59 20.34
N ASN A 70 0.50 17.02 19.36
CA ASN A 70 0.21 15.61 19.29
C ASN A 70 1.32 14.87 18.54
N LEU A 71 1.58 13.63 18.96
CA LEU A 71 2.46 12.67 18.27
C LEU A 71 1.86 12.24 16.93
N GLU A 72 1.60 13.19 16.03
CA GLU A 72 1.06 12.94 14.71
C GLU A 72 2.13 12.23 13.87
N GLN A 73 1.80 11.04 13.40
CA GLN A 73 2.66 10.32 12.47
C GLN A 73 2.58 10.98 11.09
N GLY A 74 3.70 11.01 10.38
CA GLY A 74 3.70 11.47 8.99
C GLY A 74 2.85 10.57 8.10
N LEU A 75 2.32 11.16 7.04
CA LEU A 75 1.45 10.49 6.09
C LEU A 75 2.24 10.04 4.88
N PHE A 76 1.89 8.87 4.35
CA PHE A 76 2.42 8.38 3.09
C PHE A 76 1.45 8.74 1.97
N VAL A 77 1.98 9.42 0.96
CA VAL A 77 1.24 9.88 -0.21
C VAL A 77 1.67 9.05 -1.42
N PRO A 78 0.75 8.52 -2.25
CA PRO A 78 1.11 7.76 -3.45
C PRO A 78 1.93 8.60 -4.43
N LYS A 79 2.97 7.99 -5.02
CA LYS A 79 3.74 8.59 -6.11
C LYS A 79 3.00 8.46 -7.45
N PRO A 80 3.35 9.27 -8.46
CA PRO A 80 2.78 9.16 -9.82
C PRO A 80 2.84 7.73 -10.40
N VAL A 81 3.94 7.03 -10.18
CA VAL A 81 4.15 5.64 -10.63
C VAL A 81 3.10 4.64 -10.09
N VAL A 82 2.48 4.95 -8.95
CA VAL A 82 1.38 4.13 -8.42
C VAL A 82 0.21 4.16 -9.39
N TRP A 83 -0.19 5.36 -9.81
CA TRP A 83 -1.31 5.56 -10.72
C TRP A 83 -1.05 5.01 -12.11
N GLU A 84 0.19 5.11 -12.59
CA GLU A 84 0.56 4.67 -13.93
C GLU A 84 0.77 3.15 -14.07
N GLN A 85 1.31 2.50 -13.05
CA GLN A 85 1.78 1.11 -13.15
C GLN A 85 1.12 0.12 -12.18
N HIS A 86 0.55 0.59 -11.07
CA HIS A 86 0.10 -0.28 -9.98
C HIS A 86 -1.38 -0.08 -9.62
N TYR A 87 -2.00 1.00 -10.06
CA TYR A 87 -3.38 1.32 -9.73
C TYR A 87 -4.33 0.42 -10.52
N ASP A 88 -5.04 -0.44 -9.80
CA ASP A 88 -6.10 -1.27 -10.34
C ASP A 88 -7.43 -0.91 -9.67
N PRO A 89 -8.37 -0.25 -10.37
CA PRO A 89 -9.66 0.12 -9.81
C PRO A 89 -10.49 -1.10 -9.39
N LEU A 90 -10.32 -2.27 -10.02
CA LEU A 90 -11.02 -3.49 -9.60
C LEU A 90 -10.47 -4.00 -8.27
N HIS A 91 -9.14 -3.96 -8.09
CA HIS A 91 -8.52 -4.34 -6.82
C HIS A 91 -8.89 -3.38 -5.70
N VAL A 92 -8.89 -2.07 -5.99
CA VAL A 92 -9.33 -1.05 -5.03
C VAL A 92 -10.78 -1.27 -4.63
N LEU A 93 -11.67 -1.55 -5.58
CA LEU A 93 -13.08 -1.83 -5.28
C LEU A 93 -13.24 -3.07 -4.37
N ARG A 94 -12.45 -4.12 -4.60
CA ARG A 94 -12.48 -5.35 -3.79
C ARG A 94 -11.91 -5.13 -2.38
N ARG A 95 -10.89 -4.29 -2.26
CA ARG A 95 -10.20 -4.04 -0.99
C ARG A 95 -10.84 -2.93 -0.16
N ALA A 96 -11.55 -2.02 -0.81
CA ALA A 96 -12.22 -0.91 -0.17
C ALA A 96 -13.22 -1.42 0.89
N VAL A 97 -12.98 -1.04 2.14
CA VAL A 97 -13.92 -1.31 3.24
C VAL A 97 -15.17 -0.45 3.08
N HIS A 98 -15.02 0.76 2.55
CA HIS A 98 -16.11 1.69 2.33
C HIS A 98 -16.20 2.13 0.87
N ARG A 99 -17.42 2.32 0.37
CA ARG A 99 -17.69 2.84 -0.99
C ARG A 99 -17.03 4.20 -1.26
N ARG A 100 -16.79 4.99 -0.20
CA ARG A 100 -16.08 6.27 -0.29
C ARG A 100 -14.60 6.10 -0.67
N ASP A 101 -13.97 5.02 -0.23
CA ASP A 101 -12.53 4.80 -0.44
C ASP A 101 -12.26 4.58 -1.93
N PHE A 102 -13.15 3.84 -2.61
CA PHE A 102 -13.12 3.68 -4.05
C PHE A 102 -13.33 5.03 -4.78
N HIS A 103 -14.36 5.79 -4.42
CA HIS A 103 -14.61 7.11 -5.01
C HIS A 103 -13.42 8.06 -4.82
N SER A 104 -12.85 8.12 -3.61
CA SER A 104 -11.67 8.94 -3.33
C SER A 104 -10.47 8.53 -4.17
N SER A 105 -10.28 7.23 -4.41
CA SER A 105 -9.22 6.76 -5.30
C SER A 105 -9.42 7.19 -6.75
N MET A 106 -10.66 7.14 -7.25
CA MET A 106 -10.98 7.57 -8.60
C MET A 106 -10.80 9.08 -8.76
N ASP A 107 -11.29 9.86 -7.79
CA ASP A 107 -11.15 11.32 -7.79
C ASP A 107 -9.67 11.73 -7.85
N ARG A 108 -8.83 11.11 -7.03
CA ARG A 108 -7.37 11.31 -7.02
C ARG A 108 -6.69 10.88 -8.32
N PHE A 109 -7.20 9.83 -8.98
CA PHE A 109 -6.66 9.38 -10.26
C PHE A 109 -7.00 10.34 -11.41
N THR A 110 -8.15 11.01 -11.32
CA THR A 110 -8.64 11.95 -12.35
C THR A 110 -8.28 13.42 -12.10
N ALA A 111 -7.78 13.75 -10.90
CA ALA A 111 -7.37 15.09 -10.48
C ALA A 111 -5.98 15.47 -11.02
#